data_AF-A0A7C2GDF6-F1
#
_entry.id   AF-A0A7C2GDF6-F1
#
_cell.length_a   1.000
_cell.length_b   1.000
_cell.length_c   1.000
_cell.angle_alpha   90.00
_cell.angle_beta   90.00
_cell.angle_gamma   90.00
#
_symmetry.space_group_name_H-M   'P 1'
#
loop_
_entity.id
_entity.type
_entity.pdbx_description
1 polymer ?
#
loop_
_entity_poly.entity_id
_entity_poly.type
_entity_poly.pdbx_seq_one_letter_code
_entity_poly.pdbx_strand_id
1 'polypeptide(L)'
;MGDWVLRFRAFHAGEHLLPLPQDLPGQRVSGLALTRKPLEAYEARGNLLARFPLEAGEEVEVRFRLKTAPLKARPPWREALLKEPPEAWPGILAHRGHRVERAYGFLLSGRPHAWYLVDGLPLDPTLFAALQENPAHLLALGVAPGPHLYLGGHEGRRLLLFRAPWPGEGVVLWEELRPPGPDPLPFARTLAFAALGLSALGLSPGPWPYLPYLGLLALRQGPALKALLLQSPRHALESLLFHAFALSLTLRPSPELGLGFLALFLLNRLRPFSASLPESPGEA
;
A
#
# COMPACT_ATOMS: atom_id res chain seq x y z
N MET A 1 -12.05 9.59 6.69
CA MET A 1 -11.08 10.53 7.28
C MET A 1 -10.46 9.81 8.46
N GLY A 2 -9.15 9.82 8.61
CA GLY A 2 -8.46 9.19 9.73
C GLY A 2 -7.37 10.11 10.26
N ASP A 3 -7.05 9.98 11.54
CA ASP A 3 -5.92 10.66 12.17
C ASP A 3 -4.63 9.87 11.91
N TRP A 4 -3.53 10.57 11.68
CA TRP A 4 -2.23 10.00 11.33
C TRP A 4 -1.09 10.76 12.00
N VAL A 5 0.03 10.05 12.18
CA VAL A 5 1.28 10.59 12.71
C VAL A 5 2.40 10.25 11.73
N LEU A 6 3.14 11.27 11.29
CA LEU A 6 4.45 11.10 10.66
C LEU A 6 5.55 11.26 11.71
N ARG A 7 6.57 10.43 11.64
CA ARG A 7 7.73 10.49 12.54
C ARG A 7 9.03 10.48 11.77
N PHE A 8 9.96 11.30 12.22
CA PHE A 8 11.33 11.38 11.73
C PHE A 8 12.28 11.46 12.92
N ARG A 9 13.35 10.66 12.88
CA ARG A 9 14.44 10.71 13.85
C ARG A 9 15.72 11.19 13.19
N ALA A 10 16.33 12.24 13.72
CA ALA A 10 17.57 12.77 13.18
C ALA A 10 18.74 11.82 13.47
N PHE A 11 19.42 11.35 12.42
CA PHE A 11 20.63 10.53 12.59
C PHE A 11 21.87 11.37 12.98
N HIS A 12 21.91 12.63 12.55
CA HIS A 12 22.96 13.59 12.87
C HIS A 12 22.36 14.94 13.29
N ALA A 13 23.11 15.70 14.09
CA ALA A 13 22.73 17.05 14.45
C ALA A 13 22.78 17.97 13.22
N GLY A 14 21.80 18.87 13.10
CA GLY A 14 21.76 19.86 12.01
C GLY A 14 20.35 20.29 11.63
N GLU A 15 20.26 20.97 10.50
CA GLU A 15 19.00 21.40 9.90
C GLU A 15 18.46 20.31 8.97
N HIS A 16 17.27 19.81 9.28
CA HIS A 16 16.58 18.78 8.50
C HIS A 16 15.40 19.41 7.77
N LEU A 17 15.38 19.29 6.45
CA LEU A 17 14.28 19.77 5.60
C LEU A 17 13.30 18.64 5.35
N LEU A 18 12.08 18.75 5.87
CA LEU A 18 11.05 17.71 5.79
C LEU A 18 9.79 18.23 5.07
N PRO A 19 9.20 17.45 4.15
CA PRO A 19 7.96 17.82 3.48
C PRO A 19 6.76 17.64 4.40
N LEU A 20 5.95 18.67 4.60
CA LEU A 20 4.74 18.58 5.43
C LEU A 20 3.55 18.05 4.62
N PRO A 21 2.61 17.31 5.26
CA PRO A 21 1.33 16.96 4.65
C PRO A 21 0.57 18.21 4.17
N GLN A 22 0.00 18.13 2.97
CA GLN A 22 -0.72 19.23 2.32
C GLN A 22 -1.89 18.73 1.46
N ASP A 23 -2.79 19.65 1.10
CA ASP A 23 -3.89 19.37 0.17
C ASP A 23 -3.37 19.15 -1.24
N LEU A 24 -3.68 18.00 -1.84
CA LEU A 24 -3.29 17.63 -3.21
C LEU A 24 -4.44 16.85 -3.88
N PRO A 25 -4.43 16.64 -5.21
CA PRO A 25 -5.44 15.81 -5.87
C PRO A 25 -5.57 14.44 -5.19
N GLY A 26 -6.80 14.07 -4.81
CA GLY A 26 -7.08 12.81 -4.12
C GLY A 26 -6.80 12.80 -2.60
N GLN A 27 -6.32 13.90 -2.02
CA GLN A 27 -6.10 14.01 -0.57
C GLN A 27 -6.48 15.39 0.02
N ARG A 28 -7.02 15.38 1.24
CA ARG A 28 -7.26 16.56 2.06
C ARG A 28 -6.64 16.37 3.44
N VAL A 29 -5.91 17.38 3.88
CA VAL A 29 -5.17 17.43 5.14
C VAL A 29 -5.75 18.52 6.03
N SER A 30 -5.97 18.22 7.31
CA SER A 30 -6.40 19.22 8.29
C SER A 30 -5.84 18.94 9.67
N GLY A 31 -5.91 19.92 10.57
CA GLY A 31 -5.48 19.76 11.97
C GLY A 31 -4.00 19.40 12.11
N LEU A 32 -3.14 20.01 11.29
CA LEU A 32 -1.70 19.78 11.33
C LEU A 32 -1.12 20.33 12.65
N ALA A 33 -0.52 19.45 13.44
CA ALA A 33 0.09 19.78 14.73
C ALA A 33 1.50 19.17 14.80
N LEU A 34 2.50 20.01 15.06
CA LEU A 34 3.90 19.63 15.11
C LEU A 34 4.35 19.51 16.58
N THR A 35 5.15 18.48 16.90
CA THR A 35 5.75 18.38 18.25
C THR A 35 6.89 19.38 18.45
N ARG A 36 7.47 19.89 17.36
CA ARG A 36 8.52 20.91 17.38
C ARG A 36 8.17 22.06 16.45
N LYS A 37 8.52 23.28 16.85
CA LYS A 37 8.38 24.46 16.00
C LYS A 37 9.49 24.45 14.94
N PRO A 38 9.15 24.55 13.64
CA PRO A 38 10.17 24.69 12.60
C PRO A 38 10.81 26.08 12.67
N LEU A 39 12.06 26.19 12.21
CA LEU A 39 12.71 27.49 11.99
C LEU A 39 11.96 28.28 10.92
N GLU A 40 11.53 27.57 9.89
CA GLU A 40 10.89 28.14 8.72
C GLU A 40 9.98 27.09 8.08
N ALA A 41 8.85 27.54 7.54
CA ALA A 41 7.99 26.75 6.68
C ALA A 41 7.64 27.56 5.44
N TYR A 42 7.80 26.96 4.26
CA TYR A 42 7.60 27.64 2.98
C TYR A 42 7.11 26.67 1.91
N GLU A 43 6.48 27.23 0.88
CA GLU A 43 6.12 26.47 -0.31
C GLU A 43 7.19 26.61 -1.39
N ALA A 44 7.65 25.48 -1.93
CA ALA A 44 8.59 25.46 -3.05
C ALA A 44 8.21 24.38 -4.06
N ARG A 45 8.02 24.80 -5.33
CA ARG A 45 7.60 23.91 -6.44
C ARG A 45 6.36 23.09 -6.09
N GLY A 46 5.46 23.69 -5.32
CA GLY A 46 4.22 23.05 -4.86
C GLY A 46 4.42 21.93 -3.82
N ASN A 47 5.53 21.96 -3.09
CA ASN A 47 5.73 21.20 -1.86
C ASN A 47 5.69 22.17 -0.68
N LEU A 48 4.96 21.83 0.37
CA LEU A 48 5.08 22.49 1.66
C LEU A 48 6.25 21.89 2.41
N LEU A 49 7.28 22.68 2.68
CA LEU A 49 8.51 22.23 3.33
C LEU A 49 8.69 22.94 4.67
N ALA A 50 9.26 22.25 5.65
CA ALA A 50 9.59 22.82 6.94
C ALA A 50 11.01 22.40 7.37
N ARG A 51 11.73 23.35 7.96
CA ARG A 51 13.11 23.17 8.40
C ARG A 51 13.18 23.05 9.92
N PHE A 52 13.74 21.95 10.39
CA PHE A 52 13.83 21.63 11.82
C PHE A 52 15.29 21.61 12.27
N PRO A 53 15.66 22.35 13.33
CA PRO A 53 16.95 22.20 13.98
C PRO A 53 16.84 21.03 14.96
N LEU A 54 17.51 19.93 14.65
CA LEU A 54 17.44 18.71 15.46
C LEU A 54 18.85 18.29 15.87
N GLU A 55 18.98 17.87 17.12
CA GLU A 55 20.16 17.17 17.62
C GLU A 55 20.15 15.69 17.20
N ALA A 56 21.31 15.04 17.26
CA ALA A 56 21.40 13.62 16.96
C ALA A 56 20.50 12.79 17.88
N GLY A 57 19.65 11.96 17.28
CA GLY A 57 18.68 11.11 17.97
C GLY A 57 17.37 11.80 18.35
N GLU A 58 17.23 13.12 18.16
CA GLU A 58 15.97 13.81 18.39
C GLU A 58 14.89 13.40 17.38
N GLU A 59 13.65 13.33 17.87
CA GLU A 59 12.49 13.00 17.07
C GLU A 59 11.61 14.23 16.87
N VAL A 60 11.02 14.33 15.68
CA VAL A 60 9.93 15.23 15.36
C VAL A 60 8.75 14.41 14.84
N GLU A 61 7.55 14.79 15.27
CA GLU A 61 6.30 14.19 14.81
C GLU A 61 5.36 15.26 14.25
N VAL A 62 4.60 14.86 13.23
CA VAL A 62 3.47 15.64 12.70
C VAL A 62 2.21 14.83 12.86
N ARG A 63 1.23 15.38 13.58
CA ARG A 63 -0.11 14.83 13.70
C ARG A 63 -1.05 15.57 12.76
N PHE A 64 -1.89 14.84 12.05
CA PHE A 64 -2.83 15.43 11.09
C PHE A 64 -4.00 14.50 10.80
N ARG A 65 -5.08 15.08 10.29
CA ARG A 65 -6.21 14.35 9.72
C ARG A 65 -6.03 14.24 8.23
N LEU A 66 -6.24 13.03 7.70
CA LEU A 66 -6.19 12.74 6.28
C LEU A 66 -7.53 12.19 5.78
N LYS A 67 -8.06 12.81 4.74
CA LYS A 67 -9.16 12.26 3.94
C LYS A 67 -8.64 12.01 2.53
N THR A 68 -8.57 10.74 2.15
CA THR A 68 -8.19 10.31 0.80
C THR A 68 -9.43 9.97 -0.03
N ALA A 69 -9.29 10.11 -1.35
CA ALA A 69 -10.26 9.66 -2.33
C ALA A 69 -9.53 8.94 -3.48
N PRO A 70 -10.12 7.90 -4.08
CA PRO A 70 -9.53 7.27 -5.25
C PRO A 70 -9.55 8.23 -6.46
N LEU A 71 -8.50 8.17 -7.27
CA LEU A 71 -8.45 8.84 -8.58
C LEU A 71 -8.58 7.80 -9.69
N LYS A 72 -9.40 8.08 -10.70
CA LYS A 72 -9.71 7.16 -11.80
C LYS A 72 -9.66 7.89 -13.15
N ALA A 73 -8.60 8.63 -13.42
CA ALA A 73 -8.44 9.27 -14.71
C ALA A 73 -8.14 8.23 -15.81
N ARG A 74 -8.45 8.59 -17.06
CA ARG A 74 -8.14 7.79 -18.25
C ARG A 74 -7.31 8.66 -19.20
N PRO A 75 -6.01 8.80 -18.94
CA PRO A 75 -5.16 9.65 -19.76
C PRO A 75 -4.97 9.05 -21.17
N PRO A 76 -4.73 9.88 -22.19
CA PRO A 76 -4.61 9.44 -23.59
C PRO A 76 -3.42 8.51 -23.82
N TRP A 77 -2.37 8.61 -22.99
CA TRP A 77 -1.18 7.78 -23.09
C TRP A 77 -1.35 6.35 -22.54
N ARG A 78 -2.45 6.06 -21.83
CA ARG A 78 -2.66 4.78 -21.13
C ARG A 78 -2.52 3.57 -22.05
N GLU A 79 -3.20 3.57 -23.19
CA GLU A 79 -3.20 2.42 -24.11
C GLU A 79 -1.83 2.23 -24.78
N ALA A 80 -1.11 3.32 -25.03
CA ALA A 80 0.22 3.24 -25.60
C ALA A 80 1.24 2.62 -24.64
N LEU A 81 1.11 2.89 -23.33
CA LEU A 81 2.01 2.31 -22.32
C LEU A 81 1.81 0.81 -22.13
N LEU A 82 0.60 0.28 -22.35
CA LEU A 82 0.34 -1.15 -22.18
C LEU A 82 1.14 -2.05 -23.13
N LYS A 83 1.69 -1.48 -24.21
CA LYS A 83 2.55 -2.17 -25.18
C LYS A 83 4.03 -2.17 -24.77
N GLU A 84 4.37 -1.43 -23.73
CA GLU A 84 5.74 -1.13 -23.33
C GLU A 84 5.99 -1.68 -21.92
N PRO A 85 7.24 -2.06 -21.59
CA PRO A 85 7.57 -2.54 -20.24
C PRO A 85 7.33 -1.42 -19.20
N PRO A 86 6.72 -1.74 -18.03
CA PRO A 86 6.40 -0.75 -16.99
C PRO A 86 7.55 0.15 -16.57
N GLU A 87 8.77 -0.39 -16.51
CA GLU A 87 9.99 0.30 -16.08
C GLU A 87 10.35 1.46 -17.03
N ALA A 88 10.00 1.34 -18.32
CA ALA A 88 10.32 2.33 -19.35
C ALA A 88 9.30 3.48 -19.44
N TRP A 89 8.10 3.34 -18.86
CA TRP A 89 7.01 4.29 -19.04
C TRP A 89 7.37 5.75 -18.72
N PRO A 90 8.05 6.08 -17.59
CA PRO A 90 8.42 7.46 -17.29
C PRO A 90 9.33 8.07 -18.38
N GLY A 91 10.28 7.27 -18.89
CA GLY A 91 11.21 7.70 -19.95
C GLY A 91 10.52 7.91 -21.29
N ILE A 92 9.61 7.01 -21.66
CA ILE A 92 8.82 7.12 -22.90
C ILE A 92 7.94 8.37 -22.86
N LEU A 93 7.27 8.63 -21.74
CA LEU A 93 6.41 9.80 -21.60
C LEU A 93 7.21 11.11 -21.59
N ALA A 94 8.36 11.14 -20.92
CA ALA A 94 9.25 12.29 -20.96
C ALA A 94 9.75 12.57 -22.38
N HIS A 95 10.13 11.54 -23.15
CA HIS A 95 10.51 11.69 -24.57
C HIS A 95 9.37 12.20 -25.45
N ARG A 96 8.12 11.89 -25.08
CA ARG A 96 6.91 12.40 -25.75
C ARG A 96 6.51 13.81 -25.29
N GLY A 97 7.33 14.47 -24.48
CA GLY A 97 7.12 15.85 -24.04
C GLY A 97 6.18 16.01 -22.84
N HIS A 98 5.80 14.93 -22.17
CA HIS A 98 4.99 15.01 -20.94
C HIS A 98 5.86 15.46 -19.76
N ARG A 99 5.26 16.23 -18.83
CA ARG A 99 5.93 16.60 -17.59
C ARG A 99 5.92 15.42 -16.63
N VAL A 100 7.09 14.85 -16.36
CA VAL A 100 7.25 13.73 -15.42
C VAL A 100 7.90 14.21 -14.14
N GLU A 101 7.25 13.90 -13.02
CA GLU A 101 7.74 14.17 -11.67
C GLU A 101 7.76 12.87 -10.87
N ARG A 102 8.69 12.76 -9.94
CA ARG A 102 8.70 11.68 -8.96
C ARG A 102 7.93 12.09 -7.73
N ALA A 103 6.98 11.25 -7.33
CA ALA A 103 6.16 11.40 -6.16
C ALA A 103 6.63 10.45 -5.05
N TYR A 104 6.68 10.98 -3.84
CA TYR A 104 7.10 10.26 -2.66
C TYR A 104 6.08 10.41 -1.53
N GLY A 105 5.88 9.32 -0.80
CA GLY A 105 5.05 9.31 0.38
C GLY A 105 4.85 7.91 0.92
N PHE A 106 3.64 7.58 1.31
CA PHE A 106 3.34 6.34 2.01
C PHE A 106 2.07 5.68 1.50
N LEU A 107 2.07 4.34 1.45
CA LEU A 107 0.83 3.59 1.52
C LEU A 107 0.27 3.71 2.94
N LEU A 108 -1.06 3.73 3.09
CA LEU A 108 -1.70 3.84 4.41
C LEU A 108 -1.58 2.56 5.26
N SER A 109 -0.75 1.60 4.85
CA SER A 109 -0.19 0.55 5.73
C SER A 109 1.02 1.02 6.53
N GLY A 110 1.49 2.25 6.31
CA GLY A 110 2.72 2.81 6.88
C GLY A 110 3.98 2.53 6.07
N ARG A 111 3.88 1.90 4.90
CA ARG A 111 5.03 1.58 4.04
C ARG A 111 5.41 2.80 3.19
N PRO A 112 6.67 3.26 3.19
CA PRO A 112 7.16 4.22 2.23
C PRO A 112 6.93 3.70 0.80
N HIS A 113 6.55 4.58 -0.11
CA HIS A 113 6.33 4.23 -1.50
C HIS A 113 6.66 5.41 -2.41
N ALA A 114 7.15 5.11 -3.61
CA ALA A 114 7.45 6.09 -4.63
C ALA A 114 6.77 5.71 -5.94
N TRP A 115 6.25 6.72 -6.63
CA TRP A 115 5.59 6.59 -7.93
C TRP A 115 5.86 7.83 -8.77
N TYR A 116 5.21 7.96 -9.92
CA TYR A 116 5.37 9.10 -10.83
C TYR A 116 4.10 9.92 -10.94
N LEU A 117 4.26 11.20 -11.23
CA LEU A 117 3.18 12.08 -11.68
C LEU A 117 3.50 12.49 -13.12
N VAL A 118 2.55 12.27 -14.02
CA VAL A 118 2.64 12.62 -15.44
C VAL A 118 1.56 13.65 -15.71
N ASP A 119 1.96 14.89 -15.99
CA ASP A 119 1.04 16.03 -16.10
C ASP A 119 0.10 16.14 -14.87
N GLY A 120 0.62 15.82 -13.68
CA GLY A 120 -0.12 15.80 -12.43
C GLY A 120 -0.98 14.55 -12.18
N LEU A 121 -1.03 13.59 -13.12
CA LEU A 121 -1.76 12.32 -12.95
C LEU A 121 -0.85 11.21 -12.41
N PRO A 122 -1.33 10.35 -11.49
CA PRO A 122 -0.53 9.26 -10.95
C PRO A 122 -0.18 8.19 -12.00
N LEU A 123 1.08 7.79 -12.03
CA LEU A 123 1.58 6.64 -12.77
C LEU A 123 2.43 5.78 -11.83
N ASP A 124 2.07 4.51 -11.66
CA ASP A 124 2.76 3.61 -10.71
C ASP A 124 3.09 2.26 -11.38
N PRO A 125 4.26 2.18 -12.05
CA PRO A 125 4.71 0.95 -12.69
C PRO A 125 4.87 -0.20 -11.70
N THR A 126 5.36 0.09 -10.49
CA THR A 126 5.64 -0.91 -9.45
C THR A 126 4.36 -1.58 -8.97
N LEU A 127 3.33 -0.80 -8.62
CA LEU A 127 2.05 -1.38 -8.19
C LEU A 127 1.29 -2.01 -9.36
N PHE A 128 1.44 -1.49 -10.58
CA PHE A 128 0.89 -2.13 -11.76
C PHE A 128 1.45 -3.54 -11.94
N ALA A 129 2.78 -3.69 -11.95
CA ALA A 129 3.45 -4.97 -12.09
C ALA A 129 3.11 -5.93 -10.94
N ALA A 130 3.18 -5.45 -9.69
CA ALA A 130 2.86 -6.26 -8.51
C ALA A 130 1.42 -6.81 -8.54
N LEU A 131 0.46 -6.07 -9.08
CA LEU A 131 -0.93 -6.52 -9.21
C LEU A 131 -1.18 -7.38 -10.44
N GLN A 132 -0.40 -7.22 -11.50
CA GLN A 132 -0.37 -8.17 -12.62
C GLN A 132 0.17 -9.53 -12.17
N GLU A 133 1.13 -9.55 -11.24
CA GLU A 133 1.63 -10.80 -10.66
C GLU A 133 0.63 -11.38 -9.65
N ASN A 134 0.21 -10.57 -8.68
CA ASN A 134 -0.65 -10.98 -7.58
C ASN A 134 -1.75 -9.94 -7.27
N PRO A 135 -3.01 -10.18 -7.67
CA PRO A 135 -4.11 -9.24 -7.45
C PRO A 135 -4.49 -9.09 -5.96
N ALA A 136 -4.02 -9.99 -5.09
CA ALA A 136 -4.21 -9.89 -3.65
C ALA A 136 -3.20 -8.96 -2.95
N HIS A 137 -2.21 -8.39 -3.67
CA HIS A 137 -1.10 -7.64 -3.08
C HIS A 137 -1.54 -6.49 -2.15
N LEU A 138 -2.68 -5.85 -2.45
CA LEU A 138 -3.20 -4.72 -1.68
C LEU A 138 -4.36 -5.08 -0.74
N LEU A 139 -4.66 -6.36 -0.55
CA LEU A 139 -5.71 -6.82 0.36
C LEU A 139 -5.49 -6.31 1.79
N ALA A 140 -4.21 -6.20 2.21
CA ALA A 140 -3.84 -5.64 3.51
C ALA A 140 -4.28 -4.18 3.72
N LEU A 141 -4.40 -3.40 2.63
CA LEU A 141 -4.93 -2.03 2.64
C LEU A 141 -6.47 -1.98 2.56
N GLY A 142 -7.12 -3.13 2.51
CA GLY A 142 -8.58 -3.22 2.35
C GLY A 142 -9.05 -2.79 0.96
N VAL A 143 -8.23 -2.99 -0.07
CA VAL A 143 -8.58 -2.72 -1.48
C VAL A 143 -8.07 -3.84 -2.39
N ALA A 144 -8.77 -4.09 -3.50
CA ALA A 144 -8.37 -5.02 -4.54
C ALA A 144 -8.60 -4.37 -5.93
N PRO A 145 -7.80 -3.34 -6.30
CA PRO A 145 -7.96 -2.66 -7.57
C PRO A 145 -7.41 -3.50 -8.73
N GLY A 146 -7.95 -3.29 -9.93
CA GLY A 146 -7.32 -3.78 -11.15
C GLY A 146 -5.99 -3.06 -11.45
N PRO A 147 -5.00 -3.72 -12.08
CA PRO A 147 -3.69 -3.12 -12.35
C PRO A 147 -3.79 -1.79 -13.11
N HIS A 148 -4.69 -1.70 -14.10
CA HIS A 148 -4.83 -0.50 -14.93
C HIS A 148 -5.28 0.76 -14.18
N LEU A 149 -5.70 0.66 -12.92
CA LEU A 149 -5.94 1.84 -12.08
C LEU A 149 -4.67 2.70 -11.96
N TYR A 150 -3.49 2.07 -11.99
CA TYR A 150 -2.19 2.71 -11.79
C TYR A 150 -1.62 3.38 -13.06
N LEU A 151 -2.41 3.47 -14.13
CA LEU A 151 -2.13 4.18 -15.37
C LEU A 151 -2.95 5.47 -15.44
N GLY A 152 -2.71 6.40 -14.51
CA GLY A 152 -3.45 7.67 -14.38
C GLY A 152 -4.28 7.80 -13.10
N GLY A 153 -4.22 6.84 -12.17
CA GLY A 153 -5.10 6.80 -11.00
C GLY A 153 -4.52 6.10 -9.77
N HIS A 154 -5.36 6.02 -8.73
CA HIS A 154 -5.03 5.35 -7.48
C HIS A 154 -6.24 4.88 -6.67
N GLU A 155 -5.98 3.94 -5.77
CA GLU A 155 -6.93 3.25 -4.90
C GLU A 155 -7.42 4.05 -3.69
N GLY A 156 -6.87 5.25 -3.49
CA GLY A 156 -7.19 6.13 -2.36
C GLY A 156 -6.64 5.64 -1.01
N ARG A 157 -5.60 4.79 -1.01
CA ARG A 157 -4.95 4.26 0.21
C ARG A 157 -3.47 4.64 0.27
N ARG A 158 -3.17 5.89 -0.10
CA ARG A 158 -1.83 6.47 -0.04
C ARG A 158 -1.85 7.93 0.37
N LEU A 159 -0.70 8.43 0.81
CA LEU A 159 -0.40 9.82 1.15
C LEU A 159 0.73 10.30 0.26
N LEU A 160 0.52 11.39 -0.49
CA LEU A 160 1.56 12.12 -1.22
C LEU A 160 2.15 13.21 -0.33
N LEU A 161 3.47 13.21 -0.14
CA LEU A 161 4.18 14.19 0.67
C LEU A 161 5.04 15.12 -0.17
N PHE A 162 5.75 14.56 -1.14
CA PHE A 162 6.75 15.31 -1.88
C PHE A 162 6.74 14.96 -3.37
N ARG A 163 6.94 15.98 -4.21
CA ARG A 163 7.17 15.86 -5.64
C ARG A 163 8.49 16.49 -6.04
N ALA A 164 9.24 15.81 -6.90
CA ALA A 164 10.50 16.29 -7.46
C ALA A 164 10.49 16.14 -8.99
N PRO A 165 11.19 17.01 -9.74
CA PRO A 165 11.43 16.76 -11.16
C PRO A 165 12.11 15.40 -11.39
N TRP A 166 11.76 14.73 -12.48
CA TRP A 166 12.43 13.51 -12.91
C TRP A 166 13.10 13.75 -14.27
N PRO A 167 14.36 13.29 -14.48
CA PRO A 167 15.23 12.62 -13.52
C PRO A 167 15.83 13.57 -12.47
N GLY A 168 16.11 13.07 -11.26
CA GLY A 168 16.65 13.86 -10.15
C GLY A 168 16.98 12.99 -8.92
N GLU A 169 17.72 13.54 -7.96
CA GLU A 169 18.14 12.84 -6.74
C GLU A 169 16.98 12.57 -5.76
N GLY A 170 17.16 11.55 -4.93
CA GLY A 170 16.25 11.23 -3.83
C GLY A 170 16.33 12.28 -2.72
N VAL A 171 15.23 12.46 -1.98
CA VAL A 171 15.13 13.47 -0.91
C VAL A 171 14.92 12.77 0.42
N VAL A 172 15.40 13.40 1.50
CA VAL A 172 15.12 12.96 2.87
C VAL A 172 13.62 13.04 3.12
N LEU A 173 13.03 11.94 3.55
CA LEU A 173 11.61 11.82 3.84
C LEU A 173 11.41 11.40 5.29
N TRP A 174 10.17 11.54 5.75
CA TRP A 174 9.72 10.90 6.99
C TRP A 174 10.01 9.41 6.96
N GLU A 175 10.29 8.84 8.14
CA GLU A 175 10.66 7.43 8.27
C GLU A 175 9.42 6.54 8.44
N GLU A 176 8.40 7.07 9.11
CA GLU A 176 7.23 6.29 9.50
C GLU A 176 5.95 7.09 9.34
N LEU A 177 4.90 6.42 8.85
CA LEU A 177 3.51 6.84 8.92
C LEU A 177 2.72 5.82 9.75
N ARG A 178 2.06 6.27 10.82
CA ARG A 178 1.25 5.39 11.68
C ARG A 178 -0.08 6.03 12.10
N PRO A 179 -1.12 5.25 12.37
CA PRO A 179 -2.28 5.77 13.10
C PRO A 179 -1.86 6.16 14.54
N PRO A 180 -2.53 7.14 15.19
CA PRO A 180 -2.18 7.56 16.55
C PRO A 180 -2.60 6.54 17.61
N GLY A 181 -3.62 5.72 17.33
CA GLY A 181 -4.08 4.67 18.23
C GLY A 181 -3.44 3.31 17.91
N PRO A 182 -3.39 2.39 18.88
CA PRO A 182 -2.90 1.05 18.65
C PRO A 182 -3.81 0.33 17.62
N ASP A 183 -3.19 -0.31 16.63
CA ASP A 183 -3.89 -1.24 15.76
C ASP A 183 -4.10 -2.57 16.53
N PRO A 184 -5.34 -3.04 16.76
CA PRO A 184 -5.58 -4.30 17.43
C PRO A 184 -5.22 -5.51 16.56
N LEU A 185 -5.11 -5.35 15.24
CA LEU A 185 -4.92 -6.46 14.31
C LEU A 185 -3.57 -7.18 14.49
N PRO A 186 -2.41 -6.51 14.65
CA PRO A 186 -1.15 -7.16 14.98
C PRO A 186 -1.21 -8.00 16.26
N PHE A 187 -1.80 -7.48 17.34
CA PHE A 187 -1.91 -8.20 18.61
C PHE A 187 -2.81 -9.44 18.48
N ALA A 188 -4.00 -9.27 17.88
CA ALA A 188 -4.91 -10.38 17.62
C ALA A 188 -4.27 -11.45 16.71
N ARG A 189 -3.48 -11.03 15.70
CA ARG A 189 -2.73 -11.94 14.83
C ARG A 189 -1.69 -12.75 15.61
N THR A 190 -0.93 -12.10 16.50
CA THR A 190 0.08 -12.79 17.32
C THR A 190 -0.57 -13.84 18.22
N LEU A 191 -1.66 -13.48 18.91
CA LEU A 191 -2.40 -14.44 19.73
C LEU A 191 -2.98 -15.59 18.91
N ALA A 192 -3.58 -15.27 17.77
CA ALA A 192 -4.14 -16.26 16.84
C ALA A 192 -3.08 -17.27 16.40
N PHE A 193 -1.91 -16.81 15.94
CA PHE A 193 -0.84 -17.71 15.47
C PHE A 193 -0.09 -18.42 16.61
N ALA A 194 0.05 -17.81 17.78
CA ALA A 194 0.55 -18.51 18.96
C ALA A 194 -0.38 -19.67 19.33
N ALA A 195 -1.70 -19.46 19.31
CA ALA A 195 -2.68 -20.52 19.54
C ALA A 195 -2.63 -21.63 18.48
N LEU A 196 -2.40 -21.29 17.20
CA LEU A 196 -2.17 -22.30 16.17
C LEU A 196 -0.89 -23.12 16.45
N GLY A 197 0.19 -22.47 16.89
CA GLY A 197 1.43 -23.14 17.26
C GLY A 197 1.22 -24.11 18.43
N LEU A 198 0.49 -23.69 19.47
CA LEU A 198 0.10 -24.56 20.58
C LEU A 198 -0.77 -25.74 20.11
N SER A 199 -1.72 -25.47 19.20
CA SER A 199 -2.57 -26.51 18.57
C SER A 199 -1.74 -27.55 17.80
N ALA A 200 -0.72 -27.11 17.07
CA ALA A 200 0.20 -28.01 16.39
C ALA A 200 1.05 -28.86 17.35
N LEU A 201 1.29 -28.38 18.57
CA LEU A 201 1.97 -29.14 19.64
C LEU A 201 1.01 -30.05 20.43
N GLY A 202 -0.26 -30.15 20.04
CA GLY A 202 -1.26 -31.00 20.68
C GLY A 202 -2.00 -30.36 21.86
N LEU A 203 -1.74 -29.09 22.15
CA LEU A 203 -2.50 -28.33 23.15
C LEU A 203 -3.73 -27.72 22.49
N SER A 204 -4.93 -27.88 23.04
CA SER A 204 -6.16 -27.37 22.42
C SER A 204 -6.69 -26.11 23.12
N PRO A 205 -6.22 -24.90 22.76
CA PRO A 205 -6.79 -23.64 23.25
C PRO A 205 -8.17 -23.35 22.63
N GLY A 206 -8.63 -24.19 21.68
CA GLY A 206 -9.86 -23.99 20.92
C GLY A 206 -9.76 -22.85 19.90
N PRO A 207 -10.88 -22.50 19.23
CA PRO A 207 -10.89 -21.49 18.17
C PRO A 207 -10.87 -20.04 18.70
N TRP A 208 -11.11 -19.86 20.00
CA TRP A 208 -11.36 -18.56 20.62
C TRP A 208 -10.26 -17.53 20.42
N PRO A 209 -8.96 -17.87 20.43
CA PRO A 209 -7.91 -16.89 20.13
C PRO A 209 -7.87 -16.49 18.64
N TYR A 210 -8.37 -17.32 17.73
CA TYR A 210 -8.34 -17.09 16.29
C TYR A 210 -9.55 -16.30 15.79
N LEU A 211 -10.72 -16.46 16.40
CA LEU A 211 -11.98 -15.81 15.97
C LEU A 211 -11.94 -14.26 16.00
N PRO A 212 -11.42 -13.59 17.05
CA PRO A 212 -11.30 -12.12 17.05
C PRO A 212 -10.42 -11.61 15.92
N TYR A 213 -9.34 -12.31 15.61
CA TYR A 213 -8.46 -11.99 14.49
C TYR A 213 -9.20 -12.08 13.15
N LEU A 214 -9.97 -13.16 12.92
CA LEU A 214 -10.80 -13.30 11.72
C LEU A 214 -11.86 -12.20 11.62
N GLY A 215 -12.52 -11.83 12.72
CA GLY A 215 -13.49 -10.74 12.75
C GLY A 215 -12.87 -9.41 12.34
N LEU A 216 -11.69 -9.07 12.87
CA LEU A 216 -10.96 -7.86 12.50
C LEU A 216 -10.50 -7.86 11.03
N LEU A 217 -10.05 -9.01 10.51
CA LEU A 217 -9.73 -9.16 9.10
C LEU A 217 -10.97 -8.96 8.21
N ALA A 218 -12.11 -9.56 8.56
CA ALA A 218 -13.35 -9.43 7.79
C ALA A 218 -13.82 -7.98 7.72
N LEU A 219 -13.74 -7.23 8.84
CA LEU A 219 -14.08 -5.81 8.86
C LEU A 219 -13.14 -4.97 8.00
N ARG A 220 -11.84 -5.26 8.02
CA ARG A 220 -10.83 -4.47 7.29
C ARG A 220 -10.75 -4.81 5.80
N GLN A 221 -10.89 -6.09 5.47
CA GLN A 221 -10.57 -6.64 4.15
C GLN A 221 -11.78 -7.21 3.42
N GLY A 222 -12.91 -7.44 4.09
CA GLY A 222 -14.09 -8.12 3.53
C GLY A 222 -14.57 -7.58 2.18
N PRO A 223 -14.80 -6.26 2.03
CA PRO A 223 -15.18 -5.69 0.74
C PRO A 223 -14.14 -5.92 -0.36
N ALA A 224 -12.85 -5.85 -0.03
CA ALA A 224 -11.75 -6.09 -0.96
C ALA A 224 -11.60 -7.58 -1.30
N LEU A 225 -11.81 -8.47 -0.33
CA LEU A 225 -11.82 -9.91 -0.55
C LEU A 225 -12.99 -10.30 -1.46
N LYS A 226 -14.17 -9.68 -1.29
CA LYS A 226 -15.30 -9.84 -2.19
C LYS A 226 -14.96 -9.37 -3.61
N ALA A 227 -14.35 -8.19 -3.75
CA ALA A 227 -13.92 -7.69 -5.06
C ALA A 227 -12.88 -8.62 -5.71
N LEU A 228 -11.91 -9.10 -4.94
CA LEU A 228 -10.91 -10.05 -5.38
C LEU A 228 -11.53 -11.39 -5.80
N LEU A 229 -12.53 -11.88 -5.08
CA LEU A 229 -13.24 -13.11 -5.44
C LEU A 229 -13.94 -12.99 -6.81
N LEU A 230 -14.50 -11.81 -7.12
CA LEU A 230 -15.13 -11.55 -8.42
C LEU A 230 -14.10 -11.41 -9.55
N GLN A 231 -12.95 -10.79 -9.28
CA GLN A 231 -11.92 -10.55 -10.29
C GLN A 231 -11.01 -11.76 -10.54
N SER A 232 -10.65 -12.45 -9.46
CA SER A 232 -9.67 -13.53 -9.45
C SER A 232 -10.01 -14.54 -8.34
N PRO A 233 -11.01 -15.42 -8.56
CA PRO A 233 -11.47 -16.39 -7.56
C PRO A 233 -10.33 -17.21 -6.94
N ARG A 234 -9.38 -17.66 -7.75
CA ARG A 234 -8.22 -18.47 -7.30
C ARG A 234 -7.39 -17.80 -6.21
N HIS A 235 -7.14 -16.49 -6.31
CA HIS A 235 -6.33 -15.75 -5.34
C HIS A 235 -7.14 -15.42 -4.06
N ALA A 236 -8.45 -15.21 -4.19
CA ALA A 236 -9.33 -15.09 -3.03
C ALA A 236 -9.46 -16.42 -2.28
N LEU A 237 -9.63 -17.53 -3.01
CA LEU A 237 -9.73 -18.87 -2.45
C LEU A 237 -8.44 -19.31 -1.76
N GLU A 238 -7.26 -18.94 -2.26
CA GLU A 238 -6.00 -19.20 -1.57
C GLU A 238 -6.03 -18.62 -0.14
N SER A 239 -6.41 -17.35 0.01
CA SER A 239 -6.52 -16.70 1.33
C SER A 239 -7.60 -17.35 2.22
N LEU A 240 -8.75 -17.69 1.63
CA LEU A 240 -9.84 -18.36 2.35
C LEU A 240 -9.45 -19.77 2.82
N LEU A 241 -8.78 -20.56 1.99
CA LEU A 241 -8.31 -21.90 2.36
C LEU A 241 -7.23 -21.84 3.43
N PHE A 242 -6.33 -20.86 3.39
CA PHE A 242 -5.38 -20.64 4.47
C PHE A 242 -6.09 -20.44 5.82
N HIS A 243 -7.08 -19.54 5.87
CA HIS A 243 -7.82 -19.26 7.09
C HIS A 243 -8.72 -20.43 7.54
N ALA A 244 -9.31 -21.16 6.59
CA ALA A 244 -10.11 -22.35 6.88
C ALA A 244 -9.24 -23.48 7.45
N PHE A 245 -8.06 -23.73 6.87
CA PHE A 245 -7.09 -24.69 7.37
C PHE A 245 -6.61 -24.29 8.77
N ALA A 246 -6.20 -23.04 8.96
CA ALA A 246 -5.78 -22.52 10.26
C ALA A 246 -6.87 -22.72 11.34
N LEU A 247 -8.12 -22.41 11.03
CA LEU A 247 -9.23 -22.64 11.96
C LEU A 247 -9.43 -24.15 12.24
N SER A 248 -9.28 -25.01 11.24
CA SER A 248 -9.41 -26.47 11.42
C SER A 248 -8.43 -27.03 12.46
N LEU A 249 -7.20 -26.50 12.52
CA LEU A 249 -6.19 -26.92 13.51
C LEU A 249 -6.65 -26.71 14.96
N THR A 250 -7.54 -25.75 15.20
CA THR A 250 -8.05 -25.42 16.54
C THR A 250 -9.29 -26.23 16.97
N LEU A 251 -9.88 -27.00 16.04
CA LEU A 251 -11.12 -27.75 16.26
C LEU A 251 -10.92 -29.23 15.97
N ARG A 252 -10.75 -29.54 14.69
CA ARG A 252 -10.48 -30.87 14.16
C ARG A 252 -9.61 -30.68 12.92
N PRO A 253 -8.32 -31.09 12.96
CA PRO A 253 -7.43 -30.91 11.82
C PRO A 253 -7.99 -31.54 10.55
N SER A 254 -8.09 -30.74 9.49
CA SER A 254 -8.45 -31.17 8.13
C SER A 254 -7.28 -30.92 7.19
N PRO A 255 -6.35 -31.89 7.04
CA PRO A 255 -5.16 -31.72 6.20
C PRO A 255 -5.51 -31.44 4.73
N GLU A 256 -6.69 -31.84 4.27
CA GLU A 256 -7.19 -31.60 2.92
C GLU A 256 -7.28 -30.10 2.60
N LEU A 257 -7.67 -29.27 3.59
CA LEU A 257 -7.70 -27.81 3.45
C LEU A 257 -6.29 -27.23 3.28
N GLY A 258 -5.32 -27.76 4.02
CA GLY A 258 -3.92 -27.38 3.92
C GLY A 258 -3.33 -27.76 2.55
N LEU A 259 -3.62 -28.96 2.06
CA LEU A 259 -3.21 -29.40 0.72
C LEU A 259 -3.86 -28.56 -0.38
N GLY A 260 -5.15 -28.22 -0.25
CA GLY A 260 -5.84 -27.33 -1.17
C GLY A 260 -5.23 -25.93 -1.20
N PHE A 261 -4.91 -25.37 -0.03
CA PHE A 261 -4.17 -24.10 0.08
C PHE A 261 -2.80 -24.19 -0.62
N LEU A 262 -2.00 -25.21 -0.32
CA LEU A 262 -0.66 -25.39 -0.91
C LEU A 262 -0.73 -25.54 -2.45
N ALA A 263 -1.69 -26.30 -2.95
CA ALA A 263 -1.91 -26.45 -4.39
C ALA A 263 -2.25 -25.11 -5.06
N LEU A 264 -3.18 -24.32 -4.47
CA LEU A 264 -3.51 -23.00 -4.99
C LEU A 264 -2.34 -22.01 -4.88
N PHE A 265 -1.62 -22.02 -3.76
CA PHE A 265 -0.43 -21.20 -3.55
C PHE A 265 0.61 -21.48 -4.64
N LEU A 266 0.95 -22.74 -4.90
CA LEU A 266 1.89 -23.13 -5.95
C LEU A 266 1.36 -22.75 -7.34
N LEU A 267 0.09 -23.02 -7.63
CA LEU A 267 -0.53 -22.67 -8.91
C LEU A 267 -0.49 -21.16 -9.19
N ASN A 268 -0.79 -20.33 -8.19
CA ASN A 268 -0.79 -18.88 -8.33
C ASN A 268 0.62 -18.30 -8.52
N ARG A 269 1.66 -18.97 -8.00
CA ARG A 269 3.06 -18.60 -8.28
C ARG A 269 3.51 -19.04 -9.66
N LEU A 270 3.08 -20.20 -10.13
CA LEU A 270 3.44 -20.72 -11.45
C LEU A 270 2.66 -20.06 -12.60
N ARG A 271 1.47 -19.53 -12.31
CA ARG A 271 0.62 -18.83 -13.28
C ARG A 271 0.21 -17.47 -12.73
N PRO A 272 1.00 -16.40 -12.93
CA PRO A 272 0.64 -15.07 -12.46
C PRO A 272 -0.69 -14.59 -13.06
N PHE A 273 -1.28 -13.54 -12.49
CA PHE A 273 -2.60 -13.06 -12.93
C PHE A 273 -2.61 -12.57 -14.38
N SER A 274 -1.53 -11.93 -14.85
CA SER A 274 -1.33 -11.56 -16.25
C SER A 274 -1.46 -12.74 -17.22
N ALA A 275 -0.91 -13.92 -16.88
CA ALA A 275 -0.98 -15.13 -17.71
C ALA A 275 -2.40 -15.74 -17.79
N SER A 276 -3.36 -15.25 -16.99
CA SER A 276 -4.75 -15.70 -17.00
C SER A 276 -5.73 -14.70 -17.63
N LEU A 277 -5.26 -13.52 -18.05
CA LEU A 277 -6.05 -12.63 -18.88
C LEU A 277 -6.04 -13.20 -20.31
N PRO A 278 -7.20 -13.37 -20.96
CA PRO A 278 -7.21 -13.75 -22.38
C PRO A 278 -6.40 -12.71 -23.15
N GLU A 279 -5.48 -13.17 -24.01
CA GLU A 279 -4.89 -12.31 -25.04
C GLU A 279 -6.05 -11.63 -25.77
N SER A 280 -5.98 -10.30 -25.88
CA SER A 280 -6.94 -9.56 -26.69
C SER A 280 -6.90 -10.17 -28.10
N PRO A 281 -8.04 -10.59 -28.69
CA PRO A 281 -8.06 -11.11 -30.04
C PRO A 281 -7.68 -9.97 -30.99
N GLY A 282 -6.43 -9.95 -31.41
CA GLY A 282 -5.88 -8.84 -32.17
C GLY A 282 -4.42 -9.03 -32.52
N GLU A 283 -4.07 -10.21 -33.01
CA GLU A 283 -2.87 -10.47 -33.81
C GLU A 283 -3.09 -11.75 -34.61
N ALA A 284 -3.73 -11.59 -35.78
CA ALA A 284 -3.67 -12.48 -36.94
C ALA A 284 -3.79 -11.60 -38.19
#